data_AF-A0A1B2RZ94-F1
#
_entry.id   AF-A0A1B2RZ94-F1
#
_cell.length_a   1.000
_cell.length_b   1.000
_cell.length_c   1.000
_cell.angle_alpha   90.00
_cell.angle_beta   90.00
_cell.angle_gamma   90.00
#
_symmetry.space_group_name_H-M   'P 1'
#
loop_
_entity.id
_entity.type
_entity.pdbx_description
1 polymer ?
#
loop_
_entity_poly.entity_id
_entity_poly.type
_entity_poly.pdbx_seq_one_letter_code
_entity_poly.pdbx_strand_id
1 'polypeptide(L)'
;MVLTIGSKKRRKRVLHLTNGKFVGPFKINQLQKHGYEKILNIKILPATQLISFANAWLAGFFEADGSINITIRNRSKTSLKKRTDVSISFAQKDPFLLSIIAALF
;
A
#
# COMPACT_ATOMS: atom_id res chain seq x y z
N MET A 1 6.95 13.64 11.56
CA MET A 1 8.32 13.61 10.98
C MET A 1 8.20 13.26 9.51
N VAL A 2 8.97 13.88 8.60
CA VAL A 2 8.95 13.59 7.16
C VAL A 2 10.36 13.21 6.70
N LEU A 3 10.49 12.07 6.02
CA LEU A 3 11.76 11.66 5.39
C LEU A 3 11.85 12.28 4.00
N THR A 4 12.88 13.12 3.78
CA THR A 4 13.09 13.81 2.50
C THR A 4 14.41 13.39 1.84
N ILE A 5 14.36 13.08 0.53
CA ILE A 5 15.54 12.73 -0.27
C ILE A 5 15.87 13.86 -1.26
N GLY A 6 16.75 14.78 -0.85
CA GLY A 6 17.13 15.95 -1.65
C GLY A 6 18.13 15.66 -2.78
N SER A 7 19.01 14.67 -2.62
CA SER A 7 20.07 14.37 -3.59
C SER A 7 19.53 13.65 -4.84
N LYS A 8 19.89 14.14 -6.03
CA LYS A 8 19.59 13.49 -7.32
C LYS A 8 20.07 12.03 -7.38
N LYS A 9 21.30 11.76 -6.91
CA LYS A 9 21.88 10.41 -6.86
C LYS A 9 21.06 9.47 -5.98
N ARG A 10 20.63 9.95 -4.81
CA ARG A 10 19.80 9.15 -3.88
C ARG A 10 18.39 8.92 -4.42
N ARG A 11 17.75 9.94 -5.01
CA ARG A 11 16.45 9.76 -5.69
C ARG A 11 16.54 8.75 -6.83
N LYS A 12 17.60 8.82 -7.64
CA LYS A 12 17.87 7.84 -8.70
C LYS A 12 17.98 6.42 -8.14
N ARG A 13 18.68 6.24 -7.01
CA ARG A 13 18.82 4.94 -6.34
C ARG A 13 17.46 4.43 -5.83
N VAL A 14 16.66 5.27 -5.18
CA VAL A 14 15.33 4.87 -4.70
C VAL A 14 14.45 4.44 -5.88
N LEU A 15 14.36 5.27 -6.92
CA LEU A 15 13.56 4.93 -8.10
C LEU A 15 14.03 3.62 -8.73
N HIS A 16 15.33 3.39 -8.85
CA HIS A 16 15.87 2.13 -9.38
C HIS A 16 15.45 0.90 -8.55
N LEU A 17 15.43 1.01 -7.21
CA LEU A 17 15.05 -0.10 -6.32
C LEU A 17 13.56 -0.42 -6.34
N THR A 18 12.73 0.61 -6.58
CA THR A 18 11.26 0.51 -6.58
C THR A 18 10.66 0.35 -7.97
N ASN A 19 11.43 0.57 -9.04
CA ASN A 19 10.96 0.51 -10.42
C ASN A 19 10.36 -0.87 -10.73
N GLY A 20 9.20 -0.91 -11.39
CA GLY A 20 8.47 -2.15 -11.69
C GLY A 20 7.80 -2.82 -10.48
N LYS A 21 7.93 -2.26 -9.27
CA LYS A 21 7.27 -2.76 -8.05
C LYS A 21 6.09 -1.91 -7.59
N PHE A 22 5.81 -0.81 -8.30
CA PHE A 22 4.63 0.01 -8.01
C PHE A 22 3.36 -0.71 -8.43
N VAL A 23 2.39 -0.81 -7.53
CA VAL A 23 1.07 -1.35 -7.84
C VAL A 23 0.14 -0.22 -8.24
N GLY A 24 -0.61 -0.44 -9.32
CA GLY A 24 -1.56 0.53 -9.87
C GLY A 24 -0.92 1.68 -10.65
N PRO A 25 -1.70 2.36 -11.50
CA PRO A 25 -1.17 3.34 -12.45
C PRO A 25 -0.80 4.69 -11.81
N PHE A 26 -1.38 5.03 -10.66
CA PHE A 26 -1.29 6.38 -10.09
C PHE A 26 0.15 6.85 -9.88
N LYS A 27 1.00 6.04 -9.24
CA LYS A 27 2.41 6.41 -8.96
C LYS A 27 3.24 6.51 -10.24
N ILE A 28 3.01 5.61 -11.20
CA ILE A 28 3.68 5.64 -12.50
C ILE A 28 3.31 6.91 -13.27
N ASN A 29 2.01 7.24 -13.31
CA ASN A 29 1.51 8.44 -13.98
C ASN A 29 2.08 9.72 -13.35
N GLN A 30 2.26 9.76 -12.02
CA GLN A 30 2.93 10.89 -11.36
C GLN A 30 4.40 11.01 -11.77
N LEU A 31 5.14 9.89 -11.82
CA LEU A 31 6.54 9.90 -12.25
C LEU A 31 6.69 10.41 -13.69
N GLN A 32 5.80 9.97 -14.58
CA GLN A 32 5.75 10.38 -15.99
C GLN A 32 5.35 11.85 -16.13
N LYS A 33 4.28 12.28 -15.45
CA LYS A 33 3.79 13.67 -15.45
C LYS A 33 4.87 14.68 -15.08
N HIS A 34 5.72 14.33 -14.12
CA HIS A 34 6.82 15.19 -13.65
C HIS A 34 8.15 14.95 -14.39
N GLY A 35 8.15 14.16 -15.47
CA GLY A 35 9.32 13.98 -16.33
C GLY A 35 10.52 13.29 -15.66
N TYR A 36 10.28 12.46 -14.63
CA TYR A 36 11.37 11.82 -13.87
C TYR A 36 12.26 10.92 -14.73
N GLU A 37 11.72 10.40 -15.83
CA GLU A 37 12.46 9.61 -16.81
C GLU A 37 13.67 10.38 -17.37
N LYS A 38 13.44 11.63 -17.80
CA LYS A 38 14.47 12.54 -18.31
C LYS A 38 15.36 13.07 -17.18
N ILE A 39 14.76 13.49 -16.07
CA ILE A 39 15.50 14.09 -14.94
C ILE A 39 16.52 13.11 -14.37
N LEU A 40 16.15 11.85 -14.19
CA LEU A 40 16.99 10.83 -13.57
C LEU A 40 17.73 9.94 -14.58
N ASN A 41 17.42 10.05 -15.88
CA ASN A 41 17.92 9.16 -16.93
C ASN A 41 17.72 7.68 -16.55
N ILE A 42 16.45 7.31 -16.33
CA ILE A 42 15.98 5.96 -15.99
C ILE A 42 14.66 5.74 -16.73
N LYS A 43 14.53 4.65 -17.49
CA LYS A 43 13.26 4.21 -18.06
C LYS A 43 12.28 3.79 -16.96
N ILE A 44 11.08 4.37 -16.92
CA ILE A 44 10.04 4.01 -15.94
C ILE A 44 9.34 2.74 -16.43
N LEU A 45 9.34 1.70 -15.59
CA LEU A 45 8.64 0.44 -15.89
C LEU A 45 7.15 0.57 -15.59
N PRO A 46 6.29 -0.19 -16.29
CA PRO A 46 4.86 -0.21 -16.00
C PRO A 46 4.60 -0.67 -14.56
N ALA A 47 3.41 -0.33 -14.06
CA ALA A 47 2.95 -0.81 -12.77
C ALA A 47 2.80 -2.34 -12.79
N THR A 48 3.14 -2.98 -11.67
CA THR A 48 2.80 -4.39 -11.46
C THR A 48 1.35 -4.52 -11.01
N GLN A 49 0.71 -5.62 -11.39
CA GLN A 49 -0.64 -5.99 -10.93
C GLN A 49 -0.60 -7.13 -9.89
N LEU A 50 0.60 -7.63 -9.57
CA LEU A 50 0.78 -8.75 -8.65
C LEU A 50 0.73 -8.30 -7.19
N ILE A 51 -0.48 -8.22 -6.63
CA ILE A 51 -0.69 -8.28 -5.19
C ILE A 51 -0.87 -9.76 -4.84
N SER A 52 -0.03 -10.30 -3.95
CA SER A 52 -0.15 -11.68 -3.48
C SER A 52 0.49 -11.87 -2.11
N PHE A 53 0.13 -12.95 -1.41
CA PHE A 53 0.78 -13.36 -0.16
C PHE A 53 2.21 -13.88 -0.36
N ALA A 54 2.62 -14.15 -1.60
CA ALA A 54 3.96 -14.64 -1.93
C ALA A 54 5.02 -13.52 -1.96
N ASN A 55 4.62 -12.25 -1.78
CA ASN A 55 5.53 -11.12 -1.76
C ASN A 55 5.21 -10.15 -0.61
N ALA A 56 6.18 -9.29 -0.29
CA ALA A 56 6.09 -8.37 0.85
C ALA A 56 5.24 -7.11 0.61
N TRP A 57 4.65 -6.95 -0.58
CA TRP A 57 3.94 -5.72 -0.93
C TRP A 57 2.70 -5.52 -0.05
N LEU A 58 1.89 -6.56 0.14
CA LEU A 58 0.67 -6.47 0.95
C LEU A 58 0.97 -6.16 2.42
N ALA A 59 2.06 -6.72 2.97
CA ALA A 59 2.50 -6.41 4.33
C ALA A 59 2.89 -4.94 4.49
N GLY A 60 3.68 -4.39 3.56
CA GLY A 60 4.05 -2.97 3.58
C GLY A 60 2.87 -2.03 3.33
N PHE A 61 1.90 -2.45 2.50
CA PHE A 61 0.66 -1.72 2.31
C PHE A 61 -0.20 -1.72 3.58
N PHE A 62 -0.31 -2.87 4.26
CA PHE A 62 -1.03 -3.01 5.51
C PHE A 62 -0.41 -2.17 6.64
N GLU A 63 0.92 -2.10 6.72
CA GLU A 63 1.60 -1.22 7.69
C GLU A 63 1.29 0.26 7.47
N ALA A 64 1.08 0.68 6.22
CA ALA A 64 0.82 2.07 5.87
C ALA A 64 -0.66 2.49 6.02
N ASP A 65 -1.59 1.67 5.49
CA ASP A 65 -3.01 2.02 5.34
C ASP A 65 -3.97 0.98 5.99
N GLY A 66 -3.43 -0.02 6.68
CA GLY A 66 -4.19 -1.07 7.37
C GLY A 66 -4.42 -0.77 8.85
N SER A 67 -5.39 -1.46 9.43
CA SER A 67 -5.68 -1.44 10.87
C SER A 67 -6.16 -2.81 11.36
N ILE A 68 -5.75 -3.16 12.59
CA ILE A 68 -6.32 -4.27 13.37
C ILE A 68 -7.19 -3.65 14.45
N ASN A 69 -8.49 -3.92 14.40
CA ASN A 69 -9.44 -3.38 15.36
C ASN A 69 -9.92 -4.49 16.29
N ILE A 70 -9.81 -4.25 17.60
CA ILE A 70 -10.37 -5.13 18.63
C ILE A 70 -11.54 -4.37 19.26
N THR A 71 -12.76 -4.86 19.05
CA THR A 71 -13.98 -4.24 19.57
C THR A 71 -14.60 -5.12 20.64
N ILE A 72 -14.80 -4.58 21.85
CA ILE A 72 -15.54 -5.26 22.92
C ILE A 72 -16.96 -4.70 22.97
N ARG A 73 -17.96 -5.55 22.76
CA ARG A 73 -19.37 -5.19 22.74
C ARG A 73 -20.10 -5.85 23.90
N ASN A 74 -21.05 -5.13 24.50
CA ASN A 74 -21.94 -5.72 25.48
C ASN A 74 -22.98 -6.61 24.79
N ARG A 75 -23.22 -7.79 25.36
CA ARG A 75 -24.17 -8.78 24.85
C ARG A 75 -24.94 -9.35 26.02
N SER A 76 -26.20 -8.97 26.17
CA SER A 76 -27.05 -9.38 27.31
C SER A 76 -27.26 -10.90 27.43
N LYS A 77 -27.05 -11.65 26.35
CA LYS A 77 -27.33 -13.10 26.26
C LYS A 77 -26.11 -14.01 26.47
N THR A 78 -24.90 -13.49 26.69
CA THR A 78 -23.71 -14.32 26.98
C THR A 78 -23.44 -14.37 28.48
N SER A 79 -22.88 -15.47 28.98
CA SER A 79 -22.54 -15.63 30.41
C SER A 79 -21.63 -14.52 30.93
N LEU A 80 -20.67 -14.08 30.10
CA LEU A 80 -19.74 -12.99 30.38
C LEU A 80 -20.31 -11.59 30.07
N LYS A 81 -21.53 -11.50 29.55
CA LYS A 81 -22.22 -10.29 29.06
C LYS A 81 -21.43 -9.43 28.06
N LYS A 82 -20.35 -9.98 27.50
CA LYS A 82 -19.43 -9.34 26.56
C LYS A 82 -19.20 -10.24 25.35
N ARG A 83 -18.85 -9.61 24.23
CA ARG A 83 -18.37 -10.24 22.99
C ARG A 83 -17.15 -9.46 22.53
N THR A 84 -16.11 -10.16 22.12
CA THR A 84 -14.91 -9.57 21.50
C THR A 84 -14.95 -9.88 20.02
N ASP A 85 -14.85 -8.84 19.19
CA ASP A 85 -14.75 -8.92 17.74
C ASP A 85 -13.37 -8.42 17.32
N VAL A 86 -12.69 -9.18 16.47
CA VAL A 86 -11.41 -8.80 15.85
C VAL A 86 -11.66 -8.60 14.37
N SER A 87 -11.26 -7.45 13.82
CA SER A 87 -11.36 -7.17 12.40
C SER A 87 -10.08 -6.55 11.84
N ILE A 88 -9.79 -6.88 10.59
CA ILE A 88 -8.74 -6.26 9.80
C ILE A 88 -9.44 -5.34 8.79
N SER A 89 -8.97 -4.10 8.67
CA SER A 89 -9.54 -3.12 7.75
C SER A 89 -8.45 -2.40 6.97
N PHE A 90 -8.74 -2.06 5.72
CA PHE A 90 -7.90 -1.23 4.85
C PHE A 90 -8.67 0.05 4.50
N ALA A 91 -8.05 1.22 4.62
CA ALA A 91 -8.67 2.49 4.25
C ALA A 91 -7.93 3.12 3.07
N GLN A 92 -8.54 3.10 1.88
CA GLN A 92 -7.90 3.62 0.66
C GLN A 92 -8.91 4.32 -0.24
N LYS A 93 -8.47 5.40 -0.91
CA LYS A 93 -9.32 6.17 -1.85
C LYS A 93 -9.44 5.52 -3.22
N ASP A 94 -8.51 4.63 -3.57
CA ASP A 94 -8.49 3.89 -4.83
C ASP A 94 -9.33 2.60 -4.71
N PRO A 95 -10.56 2.57 -5.28
CA PRO A 95 -11.43 1.40 -5.18
C PRO A 95 -10.89 0.20 -5.97
N PHE A 96 -10.04 0.40 -6.98
CA PHE A 96 -9.43 -0.68 -7.75
C PHE A 96 -8.41 -1.46 -6.91
N LEU A 97 -7.63 -0.77 -6.07
CA LEU A 97 -6.73 -1.46 -5.14
C LEU A 97 -7.51 -2.25 -4.09
N LEU A 98 -8.59 -1.67 -3.56
CA LEU A 98 -9.44 -2.35 -2.57
C LEU A 98 -10.08 -3.61 -3.15
N SER A 99 -10.55 -3.58 -4.41
CA SER A 99 -11.15 -4.76 -5.03
C SER A 99 -10.13 -5.88 -5.27
N ILE A 100 -8.91 -5.56 -5.67
CA ILE A 100 -7.84 -6.57 -5.81
C ILE A 100 -7.48 -7.17 -4.46
N ILE A 101 -7.32 -6.36 -3.41
CA ILE A 101 -6.99 -6.86 -2.06
C ILE A 101 -8.12 -7.73 -1.52
N ALA A 102 -9.39 -7.30 -1.70
CA ALA A 102 -10.54 -8.08 -1.25
C ALA A 102 -10.62 -9.44 -1.93
N ALA A 103 -10.24 -9.55 -3.21
CA ALA A 103 -10.22 -10.81 -3.95
C ALA A 103 -9.10 -11.78 -3.51
N LEU A 104 -8.17 -11.36 -2.65
CA LEU A 104 -7.13 -12.25 -2.10
C LEU A 104 -7.61 -13.04 -0.88
N PHE A 105 -8.72 -12.64 -0.24
CA PHE A 105 -9.30 -13.27 0.94
C PHE A 105 -10.61 -13.97 0.60
#